data_AF-D7CUL6-F1
#
_entry.id   AF-D7CUL6-F1
#
_cell.length_a   1.000
_cell.length_b   1.000
_cell.length_c   1.000
_cell.angle_alpha   90.00
_cell.angle_beta   90.00
_cell.angle_gamma   90.00
#
_symmetry.space_group_name_H-M   'P 1'
#
loop_
_entity.id
_entity.type
_entity.pdbx_description
1 polymer ?
#
loop_
_entity_poly.entity_id
_entity_poly.type
_entity_poly.pdbx_seq_one_letter_code
_entity_poly.pdbx_strand_id
1 'polypeptide(L)'
;MDALLKASAYLGALLLLGAGLYRFALRPGAPERSLRALALLGAALLVLGSLGDLVWTLVRLTGRFDAGLTLEYAATTRHGRWVLARVALAGALVGLLRVSRPWPFGLAGAGVLLSFSALSHGAVMHGPPALVADLGHLAAAMLWGGAVLFAALGWRGLGEARLGVLGRVSRIGLWSVLLLVATGVYASALHIERPEVLVTTRYGWSLLGKVALVGLTLALAALNRWHFLPRLRRGNSATLTHRFGAVLLAEAGLLLAIFAVTGVLTTSPLPHD
;
A
#
# COMPACT_ATOMS: atom_id res chain seq x y z
N MET A 1 -7.75 -10.56 -15.14
CA MET A 1 -8.51 -10.72 -13.87
C MET A 1 -7.58 -10.57 -12.67
N ASP A 2 -6.47 -11.31 -12.62
CA ASP A 2 -5.51 -11.34 -11.49
C ASP A 2 -5.03 -9.97 -11.06
N ALA A 3 -4.57 -9.17 -12.02
CA ALA A 3 -4.00 -7.86 -11.75
C ALA A 3 -5.00 -6.95 -11.04
N LEU A 4 -6.28 -7.03 -11.42
CA LEU A 4 -7.36 -6.26 -10.81
C LEU A 4 -7.68 -6.77 -9.40
N LEU A 5 -7.65 -8.08 -9.18
CA LEU A 5 -7.90 -8.69 -7.87
C LEU A 5 -6.77 -8.34 -6.88
N LYS A 6 -5.51 -8.45 -7.32
CA LYS A 6 -4.34 -8.03 -6.52
C LYS A 6 -4.33 -6.53 -6.27
N ALA A 7 -4.58 -5.70 -7.30
CA ALA A 7 -4.68 -4.25 -7.12
C ALA A 7 -5.78 -3.89 -6.12
N SER A 8 -6.95 -4.53 -6.20
CA SER A 8 -8.05 -4.35 -5.24
C SER A 8 -7.62 -4.71 -3.81
N ALA A 9 -6.90 -5.82 -3.65
CA ALA A 9 -6.39 -6.22 -2.34
C ALA A 9 -5.38 -5.21 -1.76
N TYR A 10 -4.43 -4.74 -2.57
CA TYR A 10 -3.44 -3.73 -2.13
C TYR A 10 -4.09 -2.37 -1.82
N LEU A 11 -5.01 -1.89 -2.67
CA LEU A 11 -5.77 -0.66 -2.43
C LEU A 11 -6.67 -0.78 -1.20
N GLY A 12 -7.26 -1.96 -0.98
CA GLY A 12 -8.04 -2.26 0.21
C GLY A 12 -7.22 -2.17 1.49
N ALA A 13 -6.03 -2.78 1.49
CA ALA A 13 -5.07 -2.69 2.59
C ALA A 13 -4.61 -1.23 2.82
N LEU A 14 -4.31 -0.48 1.75
CA LEU A 14 -3.94 0.93 1.83
C LEU A 14 -5.02 1.78 2.52
N LEU A 15 -6.28 1.62 2.11
CA LEU A 15 -7.40 2.36 2.69
C LEU A 15 -7.63 1.98 4.15
N LEU A 16 -7.63 0.69 4.46
CA LEU A 16 -7.89 0.19 5.81
C LEU A 16 -6.78 0.60 6.79
N LEU A 17 -5.51 0.35 6.44
CA LEU A 17 -4.37 0.71 7.27
C LEU A 17 -4.16 2.23 7.32
N GLY A 18 -4.40 2.93 6.22
CA GLY A 18 -4.38 4.39 6.15
C GLY A 18 -5.41 5.04 7.07
N ALA A 19 -6.61 4.47 7.19
CA ALA A 19 -7.65 4.96 8.11
C ALA A 19 -7.19 4.88 9.58
N GLY A 20 -6.56 3.76 9.95
CA GLY A 20 -5.99 3.61 11.30
C GLY A 20 -4.79 4.51 11.53
N LEU A 21 -3.86 4.61 10.57
CA LEU A 21 -2.74 5.54 10.64
C LEU A 21 -3.23 6.98 10.83
N TYR A 22 -4.27 7.37 10.09
CA TYR A 22 -4.83 8.70 10.21
C TYR A 22 -5.49 8.94 11.57
N ARG A 23 -6.30 7.99 12.05
CA ARG A 23 -6.94 8.04 13.38
C ARG A 23 -5.91 8.15 14.50
N PHE A 24 -4.91 7.27 14.51
CA PHE A 24 -4.03 7.08 15.67
C PHE A 24 -2.77 7.94 15.63
N ALA A 25 -2.21 8.20 14.45
CA ALA A 25 -0.92 8.87 14.32
C ALA A 25 -1.02 10.28 13.73
N LEU A 26 -1.93 10.55 12.79
CA LEU A 26 -1.97 11.83 12.07
C LEU A 26 -2.99 12.83 12.60
N ARG A 27 -4.18 12.41 13.01
CA ARG A 27 -5.20 13.31 13.54
C ARG A 27 -6.10 12.60 14.56
N PRO A 28 -5.59 12.36 15.79
CA PRO A 28 -6.43 11.92 16.89
C PRO A 28 -7.64 12.84 17.07
N GLY A 29 -8.84 12.27 17.20
CA GLY A 29 -10.10 13.02 17.31
C GLY A 29 -10.72 13.48 15.98
N ALA A 30 -10.23 12.99 14.83
CA ALA A 30 -10.90 13.22 13.55
C ALA A 30 -12.32 12.60 13.49
N PRO A 31 -13.24 13.14 12.66
CA PRO A 31 -14.60 12.63 12.55
C PRO A 31 -14.64 11.14 12.19
N GLU A 32 -15.30 10.34 13.04
CA GLU A 32 -15.25 8.88 12.91
C GLU A 32 -16.02 8.35 11.70
N ARG A 33 -17.07 9.04 11.24
CA ARG A 33 -17.97 8.54 10.18
C ARG A 33 -17.26 8.38 8.83
N SER A 34 -16.53 9.39 8.36
CA SER A 34 -15.83 9.33 7.06
C SER A 34 -14.67 8.33 7.09
N LEU A 35 -13.92 8.28 8.20
CA LEU A 35 -12.85 7.30 8.38
C LEU A 35 -13.39 5.87 8.39
N ARG A 36 -14.52 5.64 9.05
CA ARG A 36 -15.17 4.32 9.10
C ARG A 36 -15.69 3.90 7.73
N ALA A 37 -16.28 4.79 6.95
CA ALA A 37 -16.72 4.49 5.59
C ALA A 37 -15.54 4.06 4.70
N LEU A 38 -14.43 4.80 4.74
CA LEU A 38 -13.21 4.46 3.99
C LEU A 38 -12.57 3.16 4.48
N ALA A 39 -12.57 2.89 5.78
CA ALA A 39 -12.08 1.64 6.34
C ALA A 39 -12.94 0.44 5.93
N LEU A 40 -14.27 0.59 5.93
CA LEU A 40 -15.20 -0.45 5.45
C LEU A 40 -15.01 -0.73 3.97
N LEU A 41 -14.87 0.32 3.15
CA LEU A 41 -14.53 0.17 1.73
C LEU A 41 -13.19 -0.54 1.56
N GLY A 42 -12.17 -0.14 2.33
CA GLY A 42 -10.85 -0.77 2.32
C GLY A 42 -10.92 -2.26 2.70
N ALA A 43 -11.66 -2.59 3.76
CA ALA A 43 -11.88 -3.97 4.18
C ALA A 43 -12.63 -4.78 3.11
N ALA A 44 -13.67 -4.21 2.50
CA ALA A 44 -14.42 -4.86 1.43
C ALA A 44 -13.51 -5.15 0.22
N LEU A 45 -12.73 -4.18 -0.25
CA LEU A 45 -11.79 -4.36 -1.35
C LEU A 45 -10.71 -5.40 -1.02
N LEU A 46 -10.19 -5.38 0.21
CA LEU A 46 -9.19 -6.35 0.69
C LEU A 46 -9.75 -7.77 0.69
N VAL A 47 -10.95 -7.95 1.24
CA VAL A 47 -11.62 -9.25 1.34
C VAL A 47 -12.03 -9.76 -0.03
N LEU A 48 -12.73 -8.95 -0.83
CA LEU A 48 -13.19 -9.34 -2.16
C LEU A 48 -12.03 -9.60 -3.12
N GLY A 49 -10.99 -8.77 -3.09
CA GLY A 49 -9.77 -8.99 -3.87
C GLY A 49 -9.05 -10.29 -3.49
N SER A 50 -8.93 -10.59 -2.19
CA SER A 50 -8.23 -11.78 -1.71
C SER A 50 -9.02 -13.07 -1.94
N LEU A 51 -10.33 -13.08 -1.67
CA LEU A 51 -11.18 -14.23 -1.93
C LEU A 51 -11.35 -14.45 -3.43
N GLY A 52 -11.48 -13.37 -4.21
CA GLY A 52 -11.53 -13.44 -5.66
C GLY A 52 -10.24 -14.03 -6.25
N ASP A 53 -9.06 -13.65 -5.74
CA ASP A 53 -7.77 -14.23 -6.18
C ASP A 53 -7.68 -15.74 -5.88
N LEU A 54 -8.14 -16.17 -4.70
CA LEU A 54 -8.21 -17.58 -4.32
C LEU A 54 -9.12 -18.38 -5.27
N VAL A 55 -10.35 -17.91 -5.47
CA VAL A 55 -11.34 -18.55 -6.36
C VAL A 55 -10.82 -18.58 -7.80
N TRP A 56 -10.28 -17.46 -8.28
CA TRP A 56 -9.79 -17.33 -9.64
C TRP A 56 -8.55 -18.20 -9.91
N THR A 57 -7.70 -18.41 -8.90
CA THR A 57 -6.59 -19.36 -8.98
C THR A 57 -7.11 -20.77 -9.25
N LEU A 58 -8.10 -21.23 -8.48
CA LEU A 58 -8.68 -22.56 -8.68
C LEU A 58 -9.39 -22.72 -10.02
N VAL A 59 -10.23 -21.75 -10.40
CA VAL A 59 -10.96 -21.79 -11.67
C VAL A 59 -10.01 -21.93 -12.86
N ARG A 60 -8.83 -21.31 -12.80
CA ARG A 60 -7.81 -21.48 -13.86
C ARG A 60 -7.14 -22.83 -13.88
N LEU A 61 -6.98 -23.46 -12.71
CA LEU A 61 -6.38 -24.79 -12.61
C LEU A 61 -7.35 -25.90 -12.99
N THR A 62 -8.63 -25.76 -12.66
CA THR A 62 -9.64 -26.83 -12.82
C THR A 62 -10.61 -26.59 -13.97
N GLY A 63 -10.61 -25.39 -14.56
CA GLY A 63 -11.53 -24.97 -15.61
C GLY A 63 -12.95 -24.65 -15.12
N ARG A 64 -13.26 -24.78 -13.82
CA ARG A 64 -14.61 -24.56 -13.28
C ARG A 64 -14.60 -24.17 -11.80
N PHE A 65 -15.67 -23.51 -11.36
CA PHE A 65 -15.90 -23.26 -9.94
C PHE A 65 -16.44 -24.51 -9.25
N ASP A 66 -15.81 -24.91 -8.15
CA ASP A 66 -16.25 -25.97 -7.26
C ASP A 66 -16.11 -25.50 -5.81
N ALA A 67 -17.25 -25.41 -5.09
CA ALA A 67 -17.27 -24.86 -3.74
C ALA A 67 -16.58 -25.77 -2.72
N GLY A 68 -16.70 -27.09 -2.87
CA GLY A 68 -16.07 -28.06 -1.97
C GLY A 68 -14.56 -28.00 -2.09
N LEU A 69 -14.06 -28.02 -3.34
CA LEU A 69 -12.63 -27.88 -3.61
C LEU A 69 -12.10 -26.51 -3.17
N THR A 70 -12.88 -25.44 -3.33
CA THR A 70 -12.50 -24.10 -2.89
C THR A 70 -12.30 -24.03 -1.38
N LEU A 71 -13.21 -24.63 -0.62
CA LEU A 71 -13.10 -24.71 0.84
C LEU A 71 -11.91 -25.57 1.28
N GLU A 72 -11.73 -26.73 0.64
CA GLU A 72 -10.60 -27.61 0.91
C GLU A 72 -9.27 -26.91 0.62
N TYR A 73 -9.13 -26.31 -0.55
CA TYR A 73 -7.95 -25.53 -0.94
C TYR A 73 -7.68 -24.38 0.04
N ALA A 74 -8.72 -23.67 0.47
CA ALA A 74 -8.60 -22.57 1.44
C ALA A 74 -8.06 -23.07 2.79
N ALA A 75 -8.49 -24.24 3.24
CA ALA A 75 -8.12 -24.81 4.54
C ALA A 75 -6.75 -25.50 4.54
N THR A 76 -6.40 -26.22 3.46
CA THR A 76 -5.22 -27.11 3.46
C THR A 76 -3.98 -26.44 2.87
N THR A 77 -4.14 -25.52 1.91
CA THR A 77 -2.99 -24.93 1.22
C THR A 77 -2.37 -23.77 2.00
N ARG A 78 -1.09 -23.49 1.74
CA ARG A 78 -0.39 -22.33 2.28
C ARG A 78 -1.02 -21.03 1.79
N HIS A 79 -1.37 -20.95 0.50
CA HIS A 79 -2.05 -19.79 -0.09
C HIS A 79 -3.39 -19.53 0.61
N GLY A 80 -4.24 -20.55 0.70
CA GLY A 80 -5.55 -20.49 1.33
C GLY A 80 -5.50 -19.98 2.78
N ARG A 81 -4.62 -20.56 3.61
CA ARG A 81 -4.48 -20.17 5.01
C ARG A 81 -4.09 -18.70 5.20
N TRP A 82 -3.18 -18.17 4.38
CA TRP A 82 -2.82 -16.75 4.43
C TRP A 82 -3.96 -15.83 3.96
N VAL A 83 -4.75 -16.25 2.97
CA VAL A 83 -5.96 -15.52 2.54
C VAL A 83 -7.01 -15.49 3.67
N LEU A 84 -7.29 -16.62 4.31
CA LEU A 84 -8.23 -16.69 5.44
C LEU A 84 -7.76 -15.84 6.61
N ALA A 85 -6.47 -15.91 6.98
CA ALA A 85 -5.90 -15.06 8.02
C ALA A 85 -6.06 -13.56 7.68
N ARG A 86 -5.79 -13.18 6.43
CA ARG A 86 -5.95 -11.80 5.94
C ARG A 86 -7.40 -11.32 6.02
N VAL A 87 -8.37 -12.16 5.66
CA VAL A 87 -9.81 -11.86 5.75
C VAL A 87 -10.24 -11.65 7.20
N ALA A 88 -9.81 -12.55 8.11
CA ALA A 88 -10.09 -12.41 9.54
C ALA A 88 -9.48 -11.13 10.13
N LEU A 89 -8.22 -10.83 9.77
CA LEU A 89 -7.53 -9.62 10.20
C LEU A 89 -8.17 -8.34 9.66
N ALA A 90 -8.69 -8.35 8.43
CA ALA A 90 -9.42 -7.22 7.86
C ALA A 90 -10.67 -6.87 8.70
N GLY A 91 -11.44 -7.89 9.11
CA GLY A 91 -12.58 -7.71 10.01
C GLY A 91 -12.15 -7.20 11.39
N ALA A 92 -11.07 -7.76 11.96
CA ALA A 92 -10.52 -7.32 13.23
C ALA A 92 -10.09 -5.84 13.20
N LEU A 93 -9.39 -5.41 12.13
CA LEU A 93 -8.94 -4.02 11.96
C LEU A 93 -10.12 -3.02 11.96
N VAL A 94 -11.23 -3.35 11.30
CA VAL A 94 -12.44 -2.51 11.33
C VAL A 94 -13.00 -2.39 12.75
N GLY A 95 -13.01 -3.47 13.51
CA GLY A 95 -13.40 -3.46 14.93
C GLY A 95 -12.45 -2.64 15.79
N LEU A 96 -11.14 -2.80 15.59
CA LEU A 96 -10.08 -2.13 16.34
C LEU A 96 -10.04 -0.61 16.12
N LEU A 97 -10.61 -0.10 15.03
CA LEU A 97 -10.84 1.34 14.85
C LEU A 97 -11.79 1.94 15.89
N ARG A 98 -12.56 1.13 16.63
CA ARG A 98 -13.42 1.63 17.73
C ARG A 98 -12.69 1.69 19.06
N VAL A 99 -11.51 1.09 19.15
CA VAL A 99 -10.70 1.04 20.37
C VAL A 99 -9.80 2.28 20.43
N SER A 100 -9.46 2.74 21.64
CA SER A 100 -8.59 3.91 21.85
C SER A 100 -7.10 3.59 21.73
N ARG A 101 -6.70 2.33 21.92
CA ARG A 101 -5.30 1.90 21.91
C ARG A 101 -4.81 1.58 20.49
N PRO A 102 -3.65 2.13 20.07
CA PRO A 102 -3.16 1.95 18.69
C PRO A 102 -2.42 0.63 18.45
N TRP A 103 -1.82 0.04 19.50
CA TRP A 103 -0.94 -1.12 19.34
C TRP A 103 -1.63 -2.39 18.78
N PRO A 104 -2.89 -2.73 19.14
CA PRO A 104 -3.53 -3.92 18.56
C PRO A 104 -3.81 -3.73 17.07
N PHE A 105 -4.16 -2.50 16.66
CA PHE A 105 -4.34 -2.17 15.25
C PHE A 105 -3.02 -2.29 14.49
N GLY A 106 -1.91 -1.80 15.07
CA GLY A 106 -0.57 -1.96 14.50
C GLY A 106 -0.18 -3.43 14.30
N LEU A 107 -0.40 -4.29 15.30
CA LEU A 107 -0.11 -5.72 15.21
C LEU A 107 -0.98 -6.44 14.17
N ALA A 108 -2.29 -6.18 14.16
CA ALA A 108 -3.19 -6.76 13.16
C ALA A 108 -2.84 -6.28 11.74
N GLY A 109 -2.43 -5.01 11.61
CA GLY A 109 -1.96 -4.44 10.35
C GLY A 109 -0.68 -5.13 9.87
N ALA A 110 0.31 -5.31 10.76
CA ALA A 110 1.51 -6.08 10.46
C ALA A 110 1.19 -7.52 10.02
N GLY A 111 0.19 -8.17 10.65
CA GLY A 111 -0.30 -9.48 10.22
C GLY A 111 -0.89 -9.48 8.80
N VAL A 112 -1.64 -8.45 8.43
CA VAL A 112 -2.13 -8.28 7.04
C VAL A 112 -0.96 -8.16 6.08
N LEU A 113 0.03 -7.32 6.39
CA LEU A 113 1.20 -7.13 5.53
C LEU A 113 2.02 -8.42 5.39
N LEU A 114 2.25 -9.12 6.51
CA LEU A 114 2.93 -10.41 6.53
C LEU A 114 2.21 -11.43 5.65
N SER A 115 0.87 -11.43 5.63
CA SER A 115 0.11 -12.35 4.77
C SER A 115 0.34 -12.13 3.27
N PHE A 116 0.72 -10.92 2.84
CA PHE A 116 1.14 -10.66 1.46
C PHE A 116 2.58 -11.10 1.27
N SER A 117 3.48 -10.65 2.16
CA SER A 117 4.91 -10.90 2.04
C SER A 117 5.28 -12.38 2.16
N ALA A 118 4.55 -13.16 2.96
CA ALA A 118 4.76 -14.61 3.07
C ALA A 118 4.48 -15.36 1.75
N LEU A 119 3.67 -14.77 0.87
CA LEU A 119 3.34 -15.29 -0.46
C LEU A 119 4.15 -14.61 -1.58
N SER A 120 5.04 -13.67 -1.26
CA SER A 120 5.84 -12.99 -2.27
C SER A 120 6.88 -13.92 -2.86
N HIS A 121 7.22 -13.68 -4.13
CA HIS A 121 8.21 -14.50 -4.83
C HIS A 121 9.57 -14.45 -4.11
N GLY A 122 9.99 -13.26 -3.67
CA GLY A 122 11.23 -13.10 -2.92
C GLY A 122 11.28 -13.92 -1.63
N ALA A 123 10.19 -13.96 -0.87
CA ALA A 123 10.13 -14.76 0.36
C ALA A 123 10.19 -16.27 0.08
N VAL A 124 9.59 -16.72 -1.02
CA VAL A 124 9.59 -18.13 -1.42
C VAL A 124 10.96 -18.56 -1.95
N MET A 125 11.63 -17.74 -2.76
CA MET A 125 12.89 -18.09 -3.42
C MET A 125 14.14 -17.80 -2.59
N HIS A 126 14.14 -16.72 -1.81
CA HIS A 126 15.35 -16.21 -1.13
C HIS A 126 15.23 -16.20 0.41
N GLY A 127 14.14 -16.76 0.95
CA GLY A 127 14.01 -17.03 2.38
C GLY A 127 13.80 -15.79 3.27
N PRO A 128 14.13 -15.89 4.58
CA PRO A 128 13.76 -14.88 5.59
C PRO A 128 14.25 -13.44 5.32
N PRO A 129 15.48 -13.18 4.82
CA PRO A 129 15.91 -11.82 4.54
C PRO A 129 15.06 -11.12 3.47
N ALA A 130 14.68 -11.86 2.42
CA ALA A 130 13.78 -11.33 1.39
C ALA A 130 12.35 -11.14 1.87
N LEU A 131 11.86 -12.01 2.77
CA LEU A 131 10.59 -11.81 3.46
C LEU A 131 10.58 -10.50 4.28
N VAL A 132 11.64 -10.26 5.07
CA VAL A 132 11.75 -9.05 5.89
C VAL A 132 11.87 -7.80 5.02
N ALA A 133 12.64 -7.86 3.93
CA ALA A 133 12.77 -6.76 2.99
C ALA A 133 11.42 -6.44 2.30
N ASP A 134 10.69 -7.46 1.83
CA ASP A 134 9.37 -7.28 1.22
C ASP A 134 8.35 -6.73 2.22
N LEU A 135 8.34 -7.25 3.45
CA LEU A 135 7.48 -6.76 4.53
C LEU A 135 7.78 -5.29 4.86
N GLY A 136 9.06 -4.93 4.97
CA GLY A 136 9.51 -3.56 5.19
C GLY A 136 9.13 -2.63 4.04
N HIS A 137 9.30 -3.08 2.80
CA HIS A 137 8.91 -2.35 1.60
C HIS A 137 7.41 -2.08 1.59
N LEU A 138 6.60 -3.12 1.83
CA LEU A 138 5.14 -3.01 1.84
C LEU A 138 4.65 -2.12 3.00
N ALA A 139 5.23 -2.26 4.19
CA ALA A 139 4.92 -1.38 5.32
C ALA A 139 5.21 0.08 5.01
N ALA A 140 6.38 0.37 4.43
CA ALA A 140 6.75 1.73 4.03
C ALA A 140 5.80 2.29 2.95
N ALA A 141 5.42 1.48 1.96
CA ALA A 141 4.46 1.87 0.93
C ALA A 141 3.09 2.22 1.54
N MET A 142 2.59 1.39 2.46
CA MET A 142 1.30 1.62 3.11
C MET A 142 1.33 2.84 4.04
N LEU A 143 2.42 3.04 4.77
CA LEU A 143 2.60 4.20 5.66
C LEU A 143 2.66 5.52 4.87
N TRP A 144 3.49 5.59 3.83
CA TRP A 144 3.60 6.79 2.99
C TRP A 144 2.31 7.05 2.21
N GLY A 145 1.84 6.03 1.47
CA GLY A 145 0.62 6.13 0.66
C GLY A 145 -0.59 6.49 1.51
N GLY A 146 -0.80 5.80 2.64
CA GLY A 146 -1.92 6.05 3.53
C GLY A 146 -1.85 7.43 4.17
N ALA A 147 -0.66 7.89 4.58
CA ALA A 147 -0.48 9.21 5.16
C ALA A 147 -0.82 10.33 4.17
N VAL A 148 -0.31 10.24 2.95
CA VAL A 148 -0.57 11.22 1.89
C VAL A 148 -2.03 11.19 1.47
N LEU A 149 -2.59 10.00 1.20
CA LEU A 149 -3.97 9.84 0.76
C LEU A 149 -4.96 10.44 1.75
N PHE A 150 -4.86 10.09 3.04
CA PHE A 150 -5.80 10.62 4.04
C PHE A 150 -5.56 12.10 4.35
N ALA A 151 -4.32 12.60 4.23
CA ALA A 151 -4.07 14.04 4.28
C ALA A 151 -4.71 14.79 3.11
N ALA A 152 -4.67 14.21 1.90
CA ALA A 152 -5.27 14.76 0.70
C ALA A 152 -6.81 14.75 0.77
N LEU A 153 -7.42 13.62 1.15
CA LEU A 153 -8.87 13.50 1.33
C LEU A 153 -9.42 14.41 2.44
N GLY A 154 -8.60 14.65 3.47
CA GLY A 154 -8.91 15.56 4.57
C GLY A 154 -8.63 17.03 4.27
N TRP A 155 -8.07 17.36 3.09
CA TRP A 155 -7.63 18.71 2.75
C TRP A 155 -8.83 19.64 2.53
N ARG A 156 -8.91 20.71 3.32
CA ARG A 156 -9.94 21.76 3.21
C ARG A 156 -9.35 23.16 3.40
N GLY A 157 -8.09 23.35 2.97
CA GLY A 157 -7.31 24.56 3.28
C GLY A 157 -6.41 24.42 4.52
N LEU A 158 -5.79 25.53 4.93
CA LEU A 158 -4.79 25.54 5.99
C LEU A 158 -5.40 25.96 7.34
N GLY A 159 -4.98 25.28 8.40
CA GLY A 159 -5.22 25.66 9.81
C GLY A 159 -4.17 25.00 10.70
N GLU A 160 -4.01 25.45 11.94
CA GLU A 160 -2.91 25.03 12.82
C GLU A 160 -2.84 23.49 13.01
N ALA A 161 -3.98 22.87 13.31
CA ALA A 161 -4.07 21.42 13.44
C ALA A 161 -3.59 20.66 12.18
N ARG A 162 -3.77 21.25 10.98
CA ARG A 162 -3.37 20.65 9.70
C ARG A 162 -1.88 20.83 9.44
N LEU A 163 -1.28 21.95 9.84
CA LEU A 163 0.18 22.10 9.77
C LEU A 163 0.88 21.01 10.59
N GLY A 164 0.36 20.68 11.78
CA GLY A 164 0.84 19.56 12.60
C GLY A 164 0.66 18.19 11.92
N VAL A 165 -0.46 17.97 11.20
CA VAL A 165 -0.67 16.77 10.38
C VAL A 165 0.38 16.69 9.27
N LEU A 166 0.57 17.76 8.50
CA LEU A 166 1.52 17.80 7.37
C LEU A 166 2.97 17.56 7.83
N GLY A 167 3.35 18.09 9.00
CA GLY A 167 4.66 17.81 9.59
C GLY A 167 4.87 16.32 9.87
N ARG A 168 3.85 15.62 10.38
CA ARG A 168 3.88 14.17 10.61
C ARG A 168 3.89 13.38 9.31
N VAL A 169 3.03 13.74 8.35
CA VAL A 169 3.01 13.13 7.00
C VAL A 169 4.39 13.24 6.35
N SER A 170 5.03 14.42 6.39
CA SER A 170 6.36 14.62 5.83
C SER A 170 7.45 13.79 6.53
N ARG A 171 7.34 13.57 7.85
CA ARG A 171 8.27 12.71 8.60
C ARG A 171 8.09 11.23 8.25
N ILE A 172 6.84 10.76 8.21
CA ILE A 172 6.50 9.39 7.81
C ILE A 172 6.95 9.14 6.37
N GLY A 173 6.66 10.07 5.46
CA GLY A 173 7.07 10.01 4.06
C GLY A 173 8.59 9.87 3.91
N LEU A 174 9.38 10.69 4.61
CA LEU A 174 10.85 10.59 4.53
C LEU A 174 11.36 9.20 4.93
N TRP A 175 10.97 8.71 6.11
CA TRP A 175 11.45 7.40 6.59
C TRP A 175 10.94 6.25 5.71
N SER A 176 9.72 6.36 5.20
CA SER A 176 9.16 5.39 4.28
C SER A 176 9.93 5.37 2.95
N VAL A 177 10.25 6.53 2.39
CA VAL A 177 11.03 6.64 1.15
C VAL A 177 12.42 6.02 1.32
N LEU A 178 13.12 6.31 2.43
CA LEU A 178 14.43 5.71 2.69
C LEU A 178 14.34 4.18 2.75
N LEU A 179 13.34 3.64 3.46
CA LEU A 179 13.13 2.20 3.56
C LEU A 179 12.72 1.58 2.21
N LEU A 180 11.87 2.25 1.42
CA LEU A 180 11.48 1.82 0.07
C LEU A 180 12.67 1.75 -0.88
N VAL A 181 13.55 2.76 -0.84
CA VAL A 181 14.77 2.77 -1.66
C VAL A 181 15.69 1.63 -1.25
N ALA A 182 15.98 1.48 0.06
CA ALA A 182 16.87 0.42 0.54
C ALA A 182 16.35 -0.99 0.19
N THR A 183 15.08 -1.26 0.47
CA THR A 183 14.45 -2.56 0.17
C THR A 183 14.25 -2.79 -1.33
N GLY A 184 13.97 -1.73 -2.10
CA GLY A 184 13.84 -1.79 -3.56
C GLY A 184 15.16 -2.08 -4.26
N VAL A 185 16.26 -1.46 -3.82
CA VAL A 185 17.62 -1.77 -4.28
C VAL A 185 17.99 -3.21 -3.95
N TYR A 186 17.74 -3.65 -2.71
CA TYR A 186 17.95 -5.03 -2.30
C TYR A 186 17.17 -6.02 -3.17
N ALA A 187 15.86 -5.79 -3.38
CA ALA A 187 15.04 -6.66 -4.21
C ALA A 187 15.49 -6.68 -5.68
N SER A 188 15.93 -5.54 -6.22
CA SER A 188 16.45 -5.41 -7.58
C SER A 188 17.75 -6.21 -7.74
N ALA A 189 18.65 -6.15 -6.76
CA ALA A 189 19.90 -6.91 -6.77
C ALA A 189 19.69 -8.43 -6.69
N LEU A 190 18.58 -8.89 -6.13
CA LEU A 190 18.23 -10.32 -6.11
C LEU A 190 17.66 -10.84 -7.44
N HIS A 191 16.99 -10.00 -8.22
CA HIS A 191 16.23 -10.44 -9.41
C HIS A 191 16.89 -10.05 -10.74
N ILE A 192 17.70 -8.98 -10.78
CA ILE A 192 18.33 -8.49 -12.00
C ILE A 192 19.77 -9.01 -12.05
N GLU A 193 19.98 -10.09 -12.79
CA GLU A 193 21.32 -10.65 -13.01
C GLU A 193 22.15 -9.82 -13.98
N ARG A 194 21.49 -9.18 -14.96
CA ARG A 194 22.14 -8.40 -16.02
C ARG A 194 21.32 -7.15 -16.39
N PRO A 195 21.93 -5.97 -16.60
CA PRO A 195 21.21 -4.73 -16.94
C PRO A 195 20.36 -4.83 -18.20
N GLU A 196 20.77 -5.67 -19.17
CA GLU A 196 20.07 -5.82 -20.45
C GLU A 196 18.64 -6.36 -20.27
N VAL A 197 18.40 -7.15 -19.22
CA VAL A 197 17.07 -7.70 -18.87
C VAL A 197 16.03 -6.59 -18.64
N LEU A 198 16.47 -5.40 -18.24
CA LEU A 198 15.57 -4.25 -17.99
C LEU A 198 14.90 -3.73 -19.27
N VAL A 199 15.54 -3.87 -20.43
CA VAL A 199 15.04 -3.32 -21.70
C VAL A 199 14.61 -4.41 -22.69
N THR A 200 15.01 -5.66 -22.46
CA THR A 200 14.66 -6.79 -23.34
C THR A 200 13.43 -7.57 -22.88
N THR A 201 12.98 -7.41 -21.63
CA THR A 201 11.87 -8.20 -21.07
C THR A 201 10.65 -7.35 -20.71
N ARG A 202 9.45 -7.95 -20.75
CA ARG A 202 8.22 -7.30 -20.29
C ARG A 202 8.27 -6.93 -18.80
N TYR A 203 8.95 -7.76 -18.01
CA TYR A 203 9.24 -7.49 -16.61
C TYR A 203 10.05 -6.20 -16.45
N GLY A 204 11.15 -6.08 -17.21
CA GLY A 204 12.03 -4.91 -17.20
C GLY A 204 11.29 -3.61 -17.54
N TRP A 205 10.51 -3.59 -18.63
CA TRP A 205 9.71 -2.42 -19.00
C TRP A 205 8.68 -2.03 -17.93
N SER A 206 8.04 -3.01 -17.31
CA SER A 206 7.07 -2.76 -16.26
C SER A 206 7.75 -2.22 -15.01
N LEU A 207 8.94 -2.71 -14.67
CA LEU A 207 9.78 -2.21 -13.58
C LEU A 207 10.21 -0.76 -13.85
N LEU A 208 10.67 -0.45 -15.07
CA LEU A 208 11.03 0.92 -15.47
C LEU A 208 9.84 1.88 -15.36
N GLY A 209 8.65 1.44 -15.78
CA GLY A 209 7.41 2.21 -15.59
C GLY A 209 7.12 2.50 -14.11
N LYS A 210 7.30 1.51 -13.23
CA LYS A 210 7.16 1.69 -11.77
C LYS A 210 8.20 2.67 -11.23
N VAL A 211 9.47 2.55 -11.63
CA VAL A 211 10.55 3.46 -11.21
C VAL A 211 10.26 4.89 -11.67
N ALA A 212 9.77 5.09 -12.90
CA ALA A 212 9.38 6.40 -13.40
C ALA A 212 8.23 7.03 -12.58
N LEU A 213 7.18 6.25 -12.28
CA LEU A 213 6.08 6.70 -11.41
C LEU A 213 6.57 7.05 -10.00
N VAL A 214 7.44 6.24 -9.42
CA VAL A 214 8.05 6.52 -8.11
C VAL A 214 8.89 7.80 -8.19
N GLY A 215 9.70 7.99 -9.22
CA GLY A 215 10.48 9.21 -9.45
C GLY A 215 9.63 10.47 -9.52
N LEU A 216 8.52 10.43 -10.27
CA LEU A 216 7.53 11.51 -10.32
C LEU A 216 6.93 11.80 -8.95
N THR A 217 6.58 10.76 -8.20
CA THR A 217 5.99 10.88 -6.86
C THR A 217 7.00 11.48 -5.88
N LEU A 218 8.27 11.06 -5.94
CA LEU A 218 9.36 11.61 -5.14
C LEU A 218 9.61 13.09 -5.44
N ALA A 219 9.50 13.50 -6.71
CA ALA A 219 9.60 14.91 -7.09
C ALA A 219 8.48 15.75 -6.45
N LEU A 220 7.23 15.25 -6.45
CA LEU A 220 6.12 15.92 -5.76
C LEU A 220 6.31 15.94 -4.24
N ALA A 221 6.75 14.84 -3.64
CA ALA A 221 7.02 14.75 -2.20
C ALA A 221 8.14 15.70 -1.76
N ALA A 222 9.20 15.80 -2.57
CA ALA A 222 10.31 16.75 -2.40
C ALA A 222 9.81 18.20 -2.50
N LEU A 223 9.00 18.51 -3.51
CA LEU A 223 8.38 19.83 -3.68
C LEU A 223 7.49 20.17 -2.47
N ASN A 224 6.67 19.24 -2.00
CA ASN A 224 5.85 19.41 -0.81
C ASN A 224 6.69 19.66 0.45
N ARG A 225 7.76 18.89 0.65
CA ARG A 225 8.63 18.96 1.83
C ARG A 225 9.51 20.20 1.88
N TRP A 226 10.16 20.55 0.77
CA TRP A 226 11.20 21.58 0.73
C TRP A 226 10.70 22.92 0.20
N HIS A 227 9.65 22.94 -0.62
CA HIS A 227 9.11 24.19 -1.16
C HIS A 227 7.84 24.64 -0.44
N PHE A 228 6.80 23.81 -0.42
CA PHE A 228 5.48 24.24 0.06
C PHE A 228 5.38 24.26 1.59
N LEU A 229 5.77 23.17 2.27
CA LEU A 229 5.62 23.07 3.73
C LEU A 229 6.37 24.18 4.50
N PRO A 230 7.61 24.58 4.15
CA PRO A 230 8.29 25.68 4.82
C PRO A 230 7.60 27.02 4.58
N ARG A 231 7.06 27.26 3.38
CA ARG A 231 6.32 28.50 3.06
C ARG A 231 5.01 28.56 3.83
N LEU A 232 4.24 27.48 3.88
CA LEU A 232 3.00 27.40 4.65
C LEU A 232 3.21 27.65 6.16
N ARG A 233 4.40 27.32 6.70
CA ARG A 233 4.77 27.62 8.09
C ARG A 233 5.11 29.09 8.35
N ARG A 234 5.61 29.82 7.34
CA ARG A 234 5.99 31.24 7.45
C ARG A 234 4.80 32.19 7.28
N GLY A 235 3.70 31.69 6.70
CA GLY A 235 2.50 32.46 6.43
C GLY A 235 1.77 31.88 5.22
N ASN A 236 0.44 32.02 5.18
CA ASN A 236 -0.37 31.44 4.12
C ASN A 236 -0.99 32.52 3.22
N SER A 237 -0.80 32.38 1.91
CA SER A 237 -1.71 32.98 0.94
C SER A 237 -2.75 31.94 0.51
N ALA A 238 -3.93 32.41 0.10
CA ALA A 238 -4.97 31.54 -0.45
C ALA A 238 -4.44 30.74 -1.66
N THR A 239 -3.67 31.40 -2.53
CA THR A 239 -3.03 30.79 -3.70
C THR A 239 -2.04 29.67 -3.33
N LEU A 240 -1.18 29.89 -2.33
CA LEU A 240 -0.20 28.90 -1.88
C LEU A 240 -0.92 27.67 -1.30
N THR A 241 -1.97 27.91 -0.51
CA THR A 241 -2.78 26.85 0.11
C THR A 241 -3.50 26.00 -0.94
N HIS A 242 -4.06 26.64 -1.97
CA HIS A 242 -4.72 25.96 -3.07
C HIS A 242 -3.73 25.11 -3.90
N ARG A 243 -2.58 25.70 -4.28
CA ARG A 243 -1.53 24.99 -5.03
C ARG A 243 -1.00 23.78 -4.28
N PHE A 244 -0.74 23.92 -2.98
CA PHE A 244 -0.31 22.79 -2.16
C PHE A 244 -1.36 21.68 -2.14
N GLY A 245 -2.64 22.01 -1.99
CA GLY A 245 -3.72 21.03 -2.06
C GLY A 245 -3.76 20.25 -3.37
N ALA A 246 -3.57 20.94 -4.50
CA ALA A 246 -3.51 20.31 -5.82
C ALA A 246 -2.30 19.37 -5.96
N VAL A 247 -1.13 19.78 -5.48
CA VAL A 247 0.09 18.94 -5.50
C VAL A 247 -0.04 17.74 -4.56
N LEU A 248 -0.65 17.92 -3.39
CA LEU A 248 -0.94 16.82 -2.45
C LEU A 248 -1.92 15.81 -3.04
N LEU A 249 -2.96 16.27 -3.75
CA LEU A 249 -3.89 15.39 -4.47
C LEU A 249 -3.20 14.66 -5.62
N ALA A 250 -2.32 15.33 -6.37
CA ALA A 250 -1.52 14.70 -7.41
C ALA A 250 -0.58 13.62 -6.84
N GLU A 251 0.09 13.88 -5.71
CA GLU A 251 0.92 12.90 -5.01
C GLU A 251 0.10 11.68 -4.57
N ALA A 252 -1.09 11.90 -4.00
CA ALA A 252 -2.01 10.82 -3.64
C ALA A 252 -2.47 10.01 -4.86
N GLY A 253 -2.78 10.68 -5.97
CA GLY A 253 -3.17 10.03 -7.23
C GLY A 253 -2.06 9.17 -7.82
N LEU A 254 -0.81 9.65 -7.82
CA LEU A 254 0.34 8.87 -8.27
C LEU A 254 0.59 7.65 -7.36
N LEU A 255 0.47 7.79 -6.04
CA LEU A 255 0.59 6.66 -5.12
C LEU A 255 -0.48 5.60 -5.39
N LEU A 256 -1.74 5.99 -5.59
CA LEU A 256 -2.82 5.07 -5.98
C LEU A 256 -2.51 4.37 -7.31
N ALA A 257 -1.99 5.11 -8.30
CA ALA A 257 -1.57 4.55 -9.58
C ALA A 257 -0.44 3.51 -9.40
N ILE A 258 0.56 3.78 -8.54
CA ILE A 258 1.64 2.83 -8.22
C ILE A 258 1.07 1.53 -7.64
N PHE A 259 0.10 1.60 -6.71
CA PHE A 259 -0.56 0.39 -6.17
C PHE A 259 -1.33 -0.38 -7.24
N ALA A 260 -2.06 0.32 -8.12
CA ALA A 260 -2.77 -0.31 -9.22
C ALA A 260 -1.83 -1.02 -10.21
N VAL A 261 -0.75 -0.33 -10.63
CA VAL A 261 0.29 -0.88 -11.52
C VAL A 261 1.04 -2.03 -10.85
N THR A 262 1.28 -1.97 -9.53
CA THR A 262 1.91 -3.07 -8.79
C THR A 262 1.07 -4.36 -8.84
N GLY A 263 -0.27 -4.25 -8.87
CA GLY A 263 -1.15 -5.39 -9.12
C GLY A 263 -0.87 -6.09 -10.46
N VAL A 264 -0.63 -5.33 -11.53
CA VAL A 264 -0.27 -5.85 -12.87
C VAL A 264 1.12 -6.48 -12.88
N LEU A 265 2.07 -5.81 -12.24
CA LEU A 265 3.47 -6.25 -12.18
C LEU A 265 3.64 -7.59 -11.44
N THR A 266 2.98 -7.73 -10.30
CA THR A 266 3.05 -8.94 -9.45
C THR A 266 2.33 -10.15 -10.04
N THR A 267 1.74 -10.02 -11.24
CA THR A 267 1.12 -11.11 -12.00
C THR A 267 1.86 -11.41 -13.31
N SER A 268 2.95 -10.72 -13.60
CA SER A 268 3.78 -10.98 -14.77
C SER A 268 4.82 -12.06 -14.48
N PRO A 269 5.14 -12.95 -15.45
CA PRO A 269 6.24 -13.92 -15.31
C PRO A 269 7.57 -13.20 -15.03
N LEU A 270 8.44 -13.85 -14.27
CA LEU A 270 9.78 -13.31 -14.02
C LEU A 270 10.66 -13.50 -15.25
N PRO A 271 11.73 -12.69 -15.38
CA PRO A 271 12.61 -12.77 -16.55
C PRO A 271 13.44 -14.06 -16.63
N HIS A 272 13.33 -14.94 -15.63
CA HIS A 272 14.04 -16.23 -15.54
C HIS A 272 13.13 -17.44 -15.82
N ASP A 273 11.86 -17.20 -16.16
CA ASP A 273 10.89 -18.20 -16.65
C ASP A 273 10.72 -18.05 -18.18
#